data_AF-A0A8J3CEK5-F1
#
_entry.id   AF-A0A8J3CEK5-F1
#
_cell.length_a   1.000
_cell.length_b   1.000
_cell.length_c   1.000
_cell.angle_alpha   90.00
_cell.angle_beta   90.00
_cell.angle_gamma   90.00
#
_symmetry.space_group_name_H-M   'P 1'
#
loop_
_entity.id
_entity.type
_entity.pdbx_description
1 polymer ?
#
loop_
_entity_poly.entity_id
_entity_poly.type
_entity_poly.pdbx_seq_one_letter_code
_entity_poly.pdbx_strand_id
1 'polypeptide(L)'
;MRSVADALAALNREGFVWVPGPADGVVAYTLLYVRDWPAYMDALHVRAESDVTGIRARSDAHESQLFADHNVVWKYEGDLMGVVAELLKVPAPGEPGAPTRAIAAPTSLWLPPSQGALPTATPLRR
;
A
#
# COMPACT_ATOMS: atom_id res chain seq x y z
N MET A 1 2.48 -18.56 -9.78
CA MET A 1 1.66 -18.37 -8.57
C MET A 1 0.27 -18.88 -8.89
N ARG A 2 -0.30 -19.85 -8.14
CA ARG A 2 -1.57 -20.52 -8.50
C ARG A 2 -2.67 -20.37 -7.45
N SER A 3 -2.37 -19.82 -6.27
CA SER A 3 -3.32 -19.61 -5.18
C SER A 3 -2.92 -18.43 -4.29
N VAL A 4 -3.85 -17.95 -3.45
CA VAL A 4 -3.58 -16.96 -2.39
C VAL A 4 -2.47 -17.43 -1.45
N ALA A 5 -2.49 -18.70 -1.05
CA ALA A 5 -1.46 -19.27 -0.19
C ALA A 5 -0.07 -19.24 -0.86
N ASP A 6 0.01 -19.51 -2.17
CA ASP A 6 1.27 -19.39 -2.91
C ASP A 6 1.78 -17.95 -2.95
N ALA A 7 0.87 -16.98 -3.07
CA ALA A 7 1.20 -15.56 -3.11
C ALA A 7 1.81 -15.11 -1.78
N LEU A 8 1.14 -15.43 -0.67
CA LEU A 8 1.64 -15.09 0.67
C LEU A 8 2.95 -15.81 0.99
N ALA A 9 3.08 -17.08 0.58
CA ALA A 9 4.34 -17.81 0.73
C ALA A 9 5.48 -17.22 -0.12
N ALA A 10 5.18 -16.68 -1.30
CA ALA A 10 6.16 -15.98 -2.12
C ALA A 10 6.62 -14.67 -1.47
N LEU A 11 5.71 -13.87 -0.91
CA LEU A 11 6.05 -12.67 -0.14
C LEU A 11 7.01 -12.99 1.01
N ASN A 12 6.68 -13.99 1.83
CA ASN A 12 7.53 -14.41 2.95
C ASN A 12 8.93 -14.84 2.49
N ARG A 13 9.02 -15.56 1.35
CA ARG A 13 10.30 -15.99 0.78
C ARG A 13 11.15 -14.82 0.31
N GLU A 14 10.51 -13.77 -0.18
CA GLU A 14 11.15 -12.56 -0.71
C GLU A 14 11.46 -11.51 0.39
N GLY A 15 11.28 -11.89 1.66
CA GLY A 15 11.65 -11.08 2.82
C GLY A 15 10.56 -10.13 3.29
N PHE A 16 9.33 -10.26 2.80
CA PHE A 16 8.22 -9.51 3.36
C PHE A 16 7.82 -10.06 4.72
N VAL A 17 7.54 -9.16 5.66
CA VAL A 17 7.01 -9.47 6.98
C VAL A 17 5.60 -8.92 7.10
N TRP A 18 4.72 -9.68 7.73
CA TRP A 18 3.40 -9.20 8.10
C TRP A 18 3.51 -8.28 9.32
N VAL A 19 2.84 -7.13 9.23
CA VAL A 19 2.71 -6.16 10.31
C VAL A 19 1.22 -5.91 10.51
N PRO A 20 0.74 -5.86 11.76
CA PRO A 20 -0.62 -5.41 12.00
C PRO A 20 -0.75 -3.96 11.48
N GLY A 21 -1.63 -3.76 10.50
CA GLY A 21 -1.98 -2.41 10.06
C GLY A 21 -2.59 -1.64 11.23
N PRO A 22 -2.35 -0.32 11.34
CA PRO A 22 -3.06 0.50 12.31
C PRO A 22 -4.56 0.36 12.03
N ALA A 23 -5.29 -0.27 12.95
CA ALA A 23 -6.75 -0.31 12.89
C ALA A 23 -7.23 1.13 13.02
N ASP A 24 -7.83 1.66 11.96
CA ASP A 24 -8.39 3.02 11.93
C ASP A 24 -9.75 3.05 12.63
N GLY A 25 -9.94 2.31 13.73
CA GLY A 25 -11.17 2.27 14.54
C GLY A 25 -12.47 1.91 13.80
N VAL A 26 -12.43 1.71 12.48
CA VAL A 26 -13.56 1.65 11.55
C VAL A 26 -13.42 0.44 10.62
N VAL A 27 -12.22 0.04 10.21
CA VAL A 27 -11.99 -1.17 9.40
C VAL A 27 -11.27 -2.24 10.21
N ALA A 28 -11.92 -3.39 10.38
CA ALA A 28 -11.52 -4.35 11.41
C ALA A 28 -10.23 -5.14 11.11
N TYR A 29 -9.80 -5.35 9.85
CA TYR A 29 -8.60 -6.13 9.56
C TYR A 29 -8.02 -5.77 8.19
N THR A 30 -6.96 -4.99 8.17
CA THR A 30 -6.14 -4.80 6.96
C THR A 30 -4.82 -5.51 7.14
N LEU A 31 -4.49 -6.42 6.22
CA LEU A 31 -3.18 -7.08 6.25
C LEU A 31 -2.17 -6.15 5.59
N LEU A 32 -1.09 -5.86 6.29
CA LEU A 32 0.03 -5.10 5.75
C LEU A 32 1.25 -6.03 5.71
N TYR A 33 1.81 -6.21 4.52
CA TYR A 33 3.12 -6.84 4.37
C TYR A 33 4.12 -5.76 3.99
N VAL A 34 5.26 -5.73 4.66
CA VAL A 34 6.33 -4.76 4.39
C VAL A 34 7.64 -5.47 4.15
N ARG A 35 8.48 -4.89 3.28
CA ARG A 35 9.88 -5.27 3.11
C ARG A 35 10.70 -4.01 3.08
N ASP A 36 11.58 -3.88 4.06
CA ASP A 36 12.45 -2.73 4.18
C ASP A 36 13.68 -2.84 3.29
N TRP A 37 14.04 -1.70 2.72
CA TRP A 37 15.33 -1.44 2.09
C TRP A 37 15.99 -0.24 2.79
N PRO A 38 17.30 -0.02 2.63
CA PRO A 38 17.98 1.09 3.30
C PRO A 38 17.39 2.50 3.02
N ALA A 39 16.82 2.72 1.83
CA ALA A 39 16.24 4.02 1.42
C ALA A 39 14.83 3.90 0.82
N TYR A 40 14.30 2.68 0.72
CA TYR A 40 12.95 2.42 0.25
C TYR A 40 12.24 1.42 1.13
N MET A 41 10.93 1.33 1.01
CA MET A 41 10.14 0.25 1.58
C MET A 41 9.15 -0.22 0.53
N ASP A 42 9.02 -1.53 0.38
CA ASP A 42 7.93 -2.15 -0.35
C ASP A 42 6.80 -2.47 0.63
N ALA A 43 5.56 -2.12 0.28
CA ALA A 43 4.41 -2.45 1.10
C ALA A 43 3.26 -3.01 0.26
N LEU A 44 2.55 -3.97 0.82
CA LEU A 44 1.33 -4.55 0.28
C LEU A 44 0.21 -4.39 1.31
N HIS A 45 -0.79 -3.60 0.95
CA HIS A 45 -1.96 -3.32 1.78
C HIS A 45 -3.17 -4.08 1.23
N VAL A 46 -3.67 -5.06 1.98
CA VAL A 46 -4.77 -5.95 1.58
C VAL A 46 -6.01 -5.59 2.39
N ARG A 47 -7.01 -5.00 1.72
CA ARG A 47 -8.34 -4.71 2.30
C ARG A 47 -9.32 -5.86 2.03
N ALA A 48 -9.22 -6.45 0.85
CA ALA A 48 -9.88 -7.69 0.45
C ALA A 48 -9.05 -8.40 -0.61
N GLU A 49 -9.32 -9.67 -0.92
CA GLU A 49 -8.59 -10.38 -2.00
C GLU A 49 -8.69 -9.66 -3.36
N SER A 50 -9.79 -8.96 -3.62
CA SER A 50 -10.02 -8.16 -4.83
C SER A 50 -9.63 -6.69 -4.70
N ASP A 51 -9.17 -6.25 -3.53
CA ASP A 51 -8.85 -4.85 -3.24
C ASP A 51 -7.52 -4.77 -2.48
N VAL A 52 -6.45 -4.74 -3.26
CA VAL A 52 -5.08 -4.75 -2.79
C VAL A 52 -4.28 -3.64 -3.45
N THR A 53 -3.45 -2.97 -2.67
CA THR A 53 -2.52 -1.95 -3.15
C THR A 53 -1.09 -2.36 -2.82
N GLY A 54 -0.24 -2.46 -3.84
CA GLY A 54 1.20 -2.60 -3.71
C GLY A 54 1.89 -1.27 -3.97
N ILE A 55 2.88 -0.92 -3.16
CA ILE A 55 3.68 0.28 -3.33
C ILE A 55 5.17 0.02 -3.12
N ARG A 56 6.00 0.86 -3.74
CA ARG A 56 7.32 1.21 -3.24
C ARG A 56 7.32 2.68 -2.84
N ALA A 57 7.69 2.96 -1.59
CA ALA A 57 7.86 4.30 -1.06
C ALA A 57 9.31 4.54 -0.63
N ARG A 58 9.70 5.80 -0.51
CA ARG A 58 10.98 6.19 0.11
C ARG A 58 10.88 6.05 1.63
N SER A 59 11.94 5.57 2.28
CA SER A 59 11.95 5.30 3.74
C SER A 59 12.06 6.55 4.62
N ASP A 60 12.37 7.71 4.03
CA ASP A 60 12.38 9.00 4.74
C ASP A 60 10.96 9.52 5.04
N ALA A 61 9.94 8.87 4.48
CA ALA A 61 8.55 9.12 4.82
C ALA A 61 8.25 8.62 6.24
N HIS A 62 7.66 9.47 7.07
CA HIS A 62 7.02 9.04 8.32
C HIS A 62 6.00 7.93 8.03
N GLU A 63 5.80 6.98 8.96
CA GLU A 63 4.86 5.86 8.81
C GLU A 63 3.44 6.30 8.38
N SER A 64 3.00 7.47 8.85
CA SER A 64 1.71 8.08 8.49
C SER A 64 1.64 8.65 7.07
N GLN A 65 2.76 8.72 6.35
CA GLN A 65 2.92 9.30 5.02
C GLN A 65 3.45 8.30 3.97
N LEU A 66 3.56 7.02 4.32
CA LEU A 66 4.07 5.98 3.43
C LEU A 66 3.27 5.88 2.11
N PHE A 67 1.97 6.12 2.19
CA PHE A 67 1.07 6.11 1.03
C PHE A 67 0.86 7.48 0.40
N ALA A 68 1.57 8.53 0.87
CA ALA A 68 1.45 9.85 0.28
C ALA A 68 2.11 9.88 -1.10
N ASP A 69 1.42 10.47 -2.09
CA ASP A 69 1.83 10.43 -3.51
C ASP A 69 3.27 10.91 -3.76
N HIS A 70 3.76 11.86 -2.97
CA HIS A 70 5.11 12.40 -3.11
C HIS A 70 6.22 11.42 -2.65
N ASN A 71 5.87 10.39 -1.88
CA ASN A 71 6.80 9.38 -1.37
C ASN A 71 6.75 8.09 -2.20
N VAL A 72 5.66 7.84 -2.94
CA VAL A 72 5.44 6.62 -3.70
C VAL A 72 6.10 6.71 -5.08
N VAL A 73 7.10 5.85 -5.31
CA VAL A 73 7.85 5.76 -6.57
C VAL A 73 7.34 4.66 -7.49
N TRP A 74 6.53 3.75 -6.97
CA TRP A 74 5.83 2.71 -7.72
C TRP A 74 4.54 2.34 -7.01
N LYS A 75 3.48 2.10 -7.79
CA LYS A 75 2.16 1.74 -7.29
C LYS A 75 1.47 0.79 -8.25
N TYR A 76 0.79 -0.21 -7.71
CA TYR A 76 -0.12 -1.07 -8.46
C TYR A 76 -1.33 -1.42 -7.60
N GLU A 77 -2.52 -1.38 -8.19
CA GLU A 77 -3.80 -1.66 -7.53
C GLU A 77 -4.54 -2.77 -8.30
N GLY A 78 -5.18 -3.68 -7.55
CA GLY A 78 -5.94 -4.78 -8.15
C GLY A 78 -6.21 -5.91 -7.16
N ASP A 79 -6.37 -7.12 -7.69
CA ASP A 79 -6.47 -8.32 -6.86
C ASP A 79 -5.11 -8.74 -6.28
N LEU A 80 -5.15 -9.54 -5.20
CA LEU A 80 -3.96 -9.99 -4.48
C LEU A 80 -2.93 -10.68 -5.38
N MET A 81 -3.38 -11.53 -6.30
CA MET A 81 -2.49 -12.32 -7.16
C MET A 81 -1.76 -11.42 -8.15
N GLY A 82 -2.48 -10.51 -8.80
CA GLY A 82 -1.93 -9.54 -9.74
C GLY A 82 -0.98 -8.59 -9.05
N VAL A 83 -1.36 -8.03 -7.91
CA VAL A 83 -0.52 -7.08 -7.18
C VAL A 83 0.76 -7.74 -6.66
N VAL A 84 0.68 -8.94 -6.08
CA VAL A 84 1.89 -9.67 -5.65
C VAL A 84 2.77 -10.02 -6.84
N ALA A 85 2.19 -10.45 -7.97
CA ALA A 85 2.96 -10.76 -9.17
C ALA A 85 3.71 -9.53 -9.72
N GLU A 86 3.10 -8.36 -9.74
CA GLU A 86 3.76 -7.12 -10.18
C GLU A 86 4.77 -6.61 -9.16
N LEU A 87 4.45 -6.64 -7.86
CA LEU A 87 5.35 -6.20 -6.79
C LEU A 87 6.66 -7.00 -6.77
N LEU A 88 6.58 -8.32 -6.98
CA LEU A 88 7.76 -9.18 -7.02
C LEU A 88 8.63 -9.01 -8.28
N LYS A 89 8.10 -8.37 -9.33
CA LYS A 89 8.90 -8.01 -10.53
C LYS A 89 9.68 -6.72 -10.33
N VAL A 90 9.37 -5.93 -9.30
CA VAL A 90 10.05 -4.64 -9.06
C VAL A 90 11.51 -4.93 -8.68
N PRO A 91 12.49 -4.46 -9.47
CA PRO A 91 13.91 -4.68 -9.17
C PRO A 91 14.30 -4.11 -7.80
N ALA A 92 15.30 -4.68 -7.14
CA ALA A 92 15.80 -4.13 -5.88
C ALA A 92 16.31 -2.68 -6.07
N PRO A 93 16.23 -1.81 -5.06
CA PRO A 93 16.81 -0.47 -5.15
C PRO A 93 18.29 -0.51 -5.55
N GLY A 94 18.67 0.31 -6.53
CA GLY A 94 20.03 0.35 -7.08
C GLY A 94 20.25 -0.57 -8.29
N GLU A 95 19.34 -1.50 -8.56
CA GLU A 95 19.39 -2.34 -9.76
C GLU A 95 18.86 -1.60 -11.01
N PRO A 96 19.32 -1.98 -12.22
CA PRO A 96 18.78 -1.45 -13.46
C PRO A 96 17.26 -1.58 -13.55
N GLY A 97 16.57 -0.48 -13.85
CA GLY A 97 15.11 -0.44 -13.95
C GLY A 97 14.36 -0.30 -12.63
N ALA A 98 15.06 -0.17 -11.49
CA ALA A 98 14.42 0.10 -10.22
C ALA A 98 13.71 1.47 -10.24
N PRO A 99 12.45 1.56 -9.77
CA PRO A 99 11.72 2.83 -9.70
C PRO A 99 12.35 3.74 -8.63
N THR A 100 12.62 5.00 -9.00
CA THR A 100 13.33 5.98 -8.14
C THR A 100 12.63 7.34 -8.03
N ARG A 101 11.70 7.64 -8.92
CA ARG A 101 11.02 8.93 -9.00
C ARG A 101 9.58 8.79 -8.54
N ALA A 102 9.15 9.67 -7.64
CA ALA A 102 7.76 9.74 -7.23
C ALA A 102 6.91 10.15 -8.42
N ILE A 103 5.78 9.47 -8.61
CA ILE A 103 4.81 9.86 -9.62
C ILE A 103 4.02 11.02 -9.02
N ALA A 104 4.29 12.25 -9.47
CA ALA A 104 3.46 13.37 -9.10
C ALA A 104 2.04 13.12 -9.63
N ALA A 105 1.04 13.15 -8.74
CA ALA A 105 -0.35 13.15 -9.17
C ALA A 105 -0.56 14.35 -10.09
N PRO A 106 -1.24 14.20 -11.24
CA PRO A 106 -1.54 15.33 -12.11
C PRO A 106 -2.33 16.37 -11.32
N THR A 107 -1.77 17.57 -11.14
CA THR A 107 -2.43 18.69 -10.44
C THR A 107 -3.69 19.19 -11.15
N SER A 108 -3.92 18.72 -12.38
CA SER A 108 -5.10 19.02 -13.20
C SER A 108 -6.21 17.97 -13.14
N LEU A 109 -6.04 16.88 -12.37
CA LEU A 109 -7.12 15.91 -12.19
C LEU A 109 -8.10 16.44 -11.14
N TRP A 110 -9.25 16.95 -11.60
CA TRP A 110 -10.35 17.27 -10.72
C TRP A 110 -10.83 15.98 -10.04
N LEU A 111 -10.63 15.88 -8.73
CA LEU A 111 -11.25 14.85 -7.90
C LEU A 111 -12.54 15.42 -7.33
N PRO A 112 -13.69 14.73 -7.46
CA PRO A 112 -14.90 15.14 -6.78
C PRO A 112 -14.61 15.17 -5.27
N PRO A 113 -15.11 16.17 -4.53
CA PRO A 113 -14.98 16.17 -3.07
C PRO A 113 -15.52 14.84 -2.55
N SER A 114 -14.64 14.07 -1.90
CA SER A 114 -15.01 12.83 -1.25
C SER A 114 -16.19 13.10 -0.33
N GLN A 115 -17.18 12.20 -0.32
CA GLN A 115 -18.31 12.23 0.62
C GLN A 115 -17.82 11.87 2.04
N GLY A 116 -16.86 12.63 2.55
CA GLY A 116 -16.44 12.67 3.94
C GLY A 116 -17.35 13.61 4.72
N ALA A 117 -18.65 13.31 4.76
CA ALA A 117 -19.48 13.75 5.86
C ALA A 117 -19.56 12.58 6.84
N LEU A 118 -18.69 12.61 7.86
CA LEU A 118 -18.94 11.86 9.09
C LEU A 118 -20.39 12.17 9.52
N PRO A 119 -21.25 11.18 9.82
CA PRO A 119 -22.53 11.48 10.42
C PRO A 119 -22.28 12.20 11.74
N THR A 120 -22.64 13.47 11.80
CA THR A 120 -22.60 14.26 13.02
C THR A 120 -23.47 13.56 14.05
N ALA A 121 -22.83 12.99 15.09
CA ALA A 121 -23.51 12.41 16.23
C ALA A 121 -24.46 13.47 16.81
N THR A 122 -25.76 13.17 16.77
CA THR A 122 -26.78 14.02 17.40
C THR A 122 -26.59 13.93 18.91
N PRO A 123 -26.41 15.05 19.64
CA PRO A 123 -26.35 14.98 21.09
C PRO A 123 -27.73 14.60 21.64
N LEU A 124 -27.80 13.49 22.39
CA LEU A 124 -28.95 13.12 23.19
C LEU A 124 -29.22 14.25 24.22
N ARG A 125 -30.36 14.93 24.08
CA ARG A 125 -30.88 15.82 25.13
C ARG A 125 -31.43 14.96 26.27
N ARG A 126 -31.00 15.28 27.49
CA ARG A 126 -31.56 14.78 28.76
C ARG A 126 -32.98 15.26 28.98
#